data_AF-A0A3D3UUN6-F1
#
_entry.id   AF-A0A3D3UUN6-F1
#
_cell.length_a   1.000
_cell.length_b   1.000
_cell.length_c   1.000
_cell.angle_alpha   90.00
_cell.angle_beta   90.00
_cell.angle_gamma   90.00
#
_symmetry.space_group_name_H-M   'P 1'
#
loop_
_entity.id
_entity.type
_entity.pdbx_description
1 polymer ?
#
loop_
_entity_poly.entity_id
_entity_poly.type
_entity_poly.pdbx_seq_one_letter_code
_entity_poly.pdbx_strand_id
1 'polypeptide(L)'
;YQVDFLLRKYRFAESDIIFEDNGNLSLTIDPKEAWAKKHPEIFPMNINHTSRFSLLRVPGLGPVTVKRILELRKHHHIHSIEDVGKVGVRLEKARQYLTF
;
A
#
# COMPACT_ATOMS: atom_id res chain seq x y z
N TYR A 1 -13.21 7.22 -14.06
CA TYR A 1 -13.09 5.75 -14.05
C TYR A 1 -12.00 5.18 -13.11
N GLN A 2 -10.91 5.89 -12.76
CA GLN A 2 -9.90 5.37 -11.81
C GLN A 2 -10.30 5.47 -10.31
N VAL A 3 -11.13 6.45 -9.94
CA VAL A 3 -11.56 6.71 -8.55
C VAL A 3 -12.47 5.60 -8.00
N ASP A 4 -13.41 5.11 -8.81
CA ASP A 4 -14.37 4.07 -8.41
C ASP A 4 -13.67 2.74 -8.04
N PHE A 5 -12.52 2.45 -8.66
CA PHE A 5 -11.70 1.28 -8.33
C PHE A 5 -10.97 1.41 -6.98
N LEU A 6 -10.52 2.63 -6.63
CA LEU A 6 -9.90 2.92 -5.33
C LEU A 6 -10.95 2.88 -4.20
N LEU A 7 -12.10 3.52 -4.40
CA LEU A 7 -13.20 3.54 -3.43
C LEU A 7 -13.76 2.14 -3.15
N ARG A 8 -14.15 1.40 -4.19
CA ARG A 8 -14.83 0.10 -4.02
C ARG A 8 -13.92 -1.02 -3.56
N LYS A 9 -12.66 -1.06 -4.04
CA LYS A 9 -11.77 -2.20 -3.80
C LYS A 9 -10.87 -2.05 -2.57
N TYR A 10 -10.69 -0.83 -2.07
CA TYR A 10 -9.75 -0.54 -0.99
C TYR A 10 -10.40 0.00 0.30
N ARG A 11 -11.73 0.24 0.32
CA ARG A 11 -12.42 0.95 1.42
C ARG A 11 -11.65 2.22 1.82
N PHE A 12 -11.21 3.00 0.84
CA PHE A 12 -10.86 4.39 1.09
C PHE A 12 -12.19 5.12 1.31
N ALA A 13 -12.29 5.91 2.38
CA ALA A 13 -13.40 6.85 2.50
C ALA A 13 -13.19 7.98 1.48
N GLU A 14 -14.25 8.66 1.03
CA GLU A 14 -14.11 9.83 0.14
C GLU A 14 -13.15 10.89 0.73
N SER A 15 -13.05 10.96 2.06
CA SER A 15 -12.11 11.81 2.80
C SER A 15 -10.63 11.47 2.62
N ASP A 16 -10.32 10.26 2.16
CA ASP A 16 -8.94 9.79 1.98
C ASP A 16 -8.42 10.02 0.55
N ILE A 17 -9.29 10.45 -0.38
CA ILE A 17 -8.94 10.69 -1.77
C ILE A 17 -8.74 12.19 -1.98
N ILE A 18 -7.51 12.56 -2.33
CA ILE A 18 -7.19 13.94 -2.71
C ILE A 18 -7.54 14.10 -4.20
N PHE A 19 -8.56 14.90 -4.45
CA PHE A 19 -8.96 15.33 -5.78
C PHE A 19 -8.30 16.67 -6.10
N GLU A 20 -7.83 16.84 -7.33
CA GLU A 20 -7.45 18.15 -7.87
C GLU A 20 -8.71 18.99 -8.09
N ASP A 21 -8.57 20.32 -8.26
CA ASP A 21 -9.68 21.26 -8.48
C ASP A 21 -10.58 20.91 -9.70
N ASN A 22 -10.12 20.02 -10.57
CA ASN A 22 -10.86 19.52 -11.73
C ASN A 22 -11.60 18.19 -11.49
N GLY A 23 -11.64 17.68 -10.24
CA GLY A 23 -12.31 16.42 -9.88
C GLY A 23 -11.57 15.15 -10.31
N ASN A 24 -10.35 15.27 -10.85
CA ASN A 24 -9.50 14.10 -11.15
C ASN A 24 -8.65 13.72 -9.93
N LEU A 25 -8.28 12.44 -9.85
CA LEU A 25 -7.24 11.97 -8.94
C LEU A 25 -5.96 12.78 -9.18
N SER A 26 -5.39 13.33 -8.11
CA SER A 26 -4.08 13.96 -8.16
C SER A 26 -3.05 12.98 -8.72
N LEU A 27 -2.53 13.28 -9.91
CA LEU A 27 -1.44 12.53 -10.55
C LEU A 27 -0.06 12.93 -9.99
N THR A 28 0.00 13.99 -9.20
CA THR A 28 1.21 14.59 -8.64
C THR A 28 1.56 14.02 -7.28
N ILE A 29 0.59 13.52 -6.51
CA ILE A 29 0.81 12.92 -5.18
C ILE A 29 0.06 11.59 -5.09
N ASP A 30 0.78 10.49 -4.85
CA ASP A 30 0.13 9.18 -4.66
C ASP A 30 -0.78 9.26 -3.41
N PRO A 31 -2.09 8.94 -3.55
CA PRO A 31 -3.04 9.11 -2.44
C PRO A 31 -2.69 8.26 -1.22
N LYS A 32 -1.97 7.13 -1.40
CA LYS A 32 -1.49 6.33 -0.27
C LYS A 32 -0.31 7.00 0.42
N GLU A 33 0.57 7.67 -0.31
CA GLU A 33 1.66 8.45 0.29
C GLU A 33 1.09 9.62 1.11
N ALA A 34 0.08 10.31 0.59
CA ALA A 34 -0.61 11.38 1.34
C ALA A 34 -1.30 10.84 2.60
N TRP A 35 -1.98 9.70 2.50
CA TRP A 35 -2.61 9.03 3.64
C TRP A 35 -1.56 8.58 4.67
N ALA A 36 -0.47 7.96 4.22
CA ALA A 36 0.59 7.49 5.10
C ALA A 36 1.28 8.64 5.86
N LYS A 37 1.44 9.81 5.23
CA LYS A 37 1.92 11.03 5.89
C LYS A 37 0.95 11.58 6.94
N LYS A 38 -0.36 11.45 6.72
CA LYS A 38 -1.39 11.87 7.68
C LYS A 38 -1.56 10.88 8.85
N HIS A 39 -1.15 9.63 8.66
CA HIS A 39 -1.29 8.55 9.63
C HIS A 39 0.04 7.87 9.98
N PRO A 40 1.07 8.61 10.43
CA PRO A 40 2.37 8.03 10.76
C PRO A 40 2.29 7.00 11.89
N GLU A 41 1.29 7.09 12.78
CA GLU A 41 1.05 6.16 13.89
C GLU A 41 0.75 4.72 13.45
N ILE A 42 0.34 4.53 12.20
CA ILE A 42 0.01 3.21 11.63
C ILE A 42 1.28 2.50 11.11
N PHE A 43 2.35 3.25 10.87
CA PHE A 43 3.58 2.76 10.27
C PHE A 43 4.73 2.73 11.29
N PRO A 44 5.70 1.79 11.15
CA PRO A 44 5.76 0.77 10.12
C PRO A 44 4.89 -0.47 10.43
N MET A 45 4.32 -1.07 9.39
CA MET A 45 3.46 -2.25 9.52
C MET A 45 4.26 -3.56 9.38
N ASN A 46 4.05 -4.51 10.28
CA ASN A 46 4.73 -5.81 10.19
C ASN A 46 4.18 -6.64 9.00
N ILE A 47 5.05 -6.93 8.04
CA ILE A 47 4.74 -7.61 6.80
C ILE A 47 4.56 -9.13 6.97
N ASN A 48 4.48 -9.67 8.18
CA ASN A 48 4.07 -11.05 8.43
C ASN A 48 2.69 -11.09 9.11
N HIS A 49 2.33 -10.08 9.90
CA HIS A 49 1.08 -10.06 10.69
C HIS A 49 -0.01 -9.12 10.15
N THR A 50 0.35 -8.14 9.31
CA THR A 50 -0.58 -7.11 8.85
C THR A 50 -1.66 -7.67 7.91
N SER A 51 -2.91 -7.26 8.10
CA SER A 51 -4.04 -7.70 7.27
C SER A 51 -3.89 -7.34 5.79
N ARG A 52 -4.57 -8.07 4.90
CA ARG A 52 -4.63 -7.77 3.45
C ARG A 52 -4.98 -6.31 3.16
N PHE A 53 -6.00 -5.77 3.83
CA PHE A 53 -6.48 -4.42 3.58
C PHE A 53 -5.49 -3.36 4.06
N SER A 54 -4.88 -3.56 5.22
CA SER A 54 -3.85 -2.66 5.72
C SER A 54 -2.61 -2.64 4.82
N LEU A 55 -2.16 -3.79 4.32
CA LEU A 55 -1.07 -3.85 3.33
C LEU A 55 -1.40 -3.11 2.03
N LEU A 56 -2.66 -3.11 1.61
CA LEU A 56 -3.07 -2.36 0.41
C LEU A 56 -3.00 -0.84 0.62
N ARG A 57 -2.96 -0.34 1.85
CA ARG A 57 -2.75 1.08 2.17
C ARG A 57 -1.28 1.50 2.17
N VAL A 58 -0.36 0.54 2.19
CA VAL A 58 1.08 0.82 2.13
C VAL A 58 1.44 1.41 0.76
N PRO A 59 2.08 2.59 0.70
CA PRO A 59 2.58 3.16 -0.55
C PRO A 59 3.54 2.20 -1.24
N GLY A 60 3.39 2.04 -2.56
CA GLY A 60 4.21 1.10 -3.33
C GLY A 60 3.72 -0.35 -3.35
N LEU A 61 2.80 -0.76 -2.46
CA LEU A 61 2.15 -2.06 -2.52
C LEU A 61 0.88 -2.06 -3.37
N GLY A 62 0.87 -2.92 -4.38
CA GLY A 62 -0.28 -3.20 -5.24
C GLY A 62 -0.98 -4.51 -4.90
N PRO A 63 -2.19 -4.76 -5.43
CA PRO A 63 -2.99 -5.95 -5.12
C PRO A 63 -2.32 -7.27 -5.49
N VAL A 64 -1.48 -7.27 -6.53
CA VAL A 64 -0.67 -8.43 -6.94
C VAL A 64 0.42 -8.71 -5.90
N THR A 65 1.19 -7.69 -5.51
CA THR A 65 2.23 -7.80 -4.48
C THR A 65 1.65 -8.22 -3.13
N VAL A 66 0.54 -7.61 -2.71
CA VAL A 66 -0.15 -7.99 -1.47
C VAL A 66 -0.65 -9.43 -1.51
N LYS A 67 -1.21 -9.89 -2.64
CA LYS A 67 -1.60 -11.30 -2.80
C LYS A 67 -0.37 -12.20 -2.63
N ARG A 68 0.76 -11.87 -3.25
CA ARG A 68 2.00 -12.63 -3.12
C ARG A 68 2.51 -12.66 -1.68
N ILE A 69 2.55 -11.53 -0.99
CA ILE A 69 2.95 -11.44 0.43
C ILE A 69 2.09 -12.41 1.27
N LEU A 70 0.77 -12.40 1.09
CA LEU A 70 -0.13 -13.27 1.83
C LEU A 70 0.09 -14.75 1.53
N GLU A 71 0.43 -15.10 0.29
CA GLU A 71 0.79 -16.50 -0.03
C GLU A 71 2.16 -16.86 0.55
N LEU A 72 3.17 -15.99 0.47
CA LEU A 72 4.51 -16.24 1.01
C LEU A 72 4.47 -16.52 2.50
N ARG A 73 3.76 -15.71 3.29
CA ARG A 73 3.61 -15.88 4.75
C ARG A 73 3.03 -17.23 5.18
N LYS A 74 2.26 -17.90 4.30
CA LYS A 74 1.71 -19.23 4.59
C LYS A 74 2.78 -20.31 4.56
N HIS A 75 3.84 -20.09 3.77
CA HIS A 75 4.88 -21.08 3.52
C HIS A 75 6.19 -20.74 4.26
N HIS A 76 6.54 -19.45 4.33
CA HIS A 76 7.79 -18.97 4.90
C HIS A 76 7.60 -17.63 5.61
N HIS A 77 8.45 -17.37 6.61
CA HIS A 77 8.54 -16.04 7.21
C HIS A 77 9.30 -15.10 6.27
N ILE A 78 8.76 -13.90 6.05
CA ILE A 78 9.39 -12.88 5.19
C ILE A 78 10.37 -12.09 6.06
N HIS A 79 11.66 -12.16 5.76
CA HIS A 79 12.72 -11.49 6.53
C HIS A 79 13.16 -10.17 5.90
N SER A 80 12.90 -9.96 4.61
CA SER A 80 13.24 -8.72 3.94
C SER A 80 12.33 -8.41 2.75
N ILE A 81 12.47 -7.21 2.18
CA ILE A 81 11.62 -6.79 1.05
C ILE A 81 11.92 -7.60 -0.21
N GLU A 82 13.15 -8.08 -0.32
CA GLU A 82 13.67 -8.90 -1.41
C GLU A 82 12.98 -10.27 -1.48
N ASP A 83 12.53 -10.82 -0.34
CA ASP A 83 11.80 -12.09 -0.27
C ASP A 83 10.43 -12.02 -0.98
N VAL A 84 9.86 -10.82 -1.10
CA VAL A 84 8.58 -10.58 -1.80
C VAL A 84 8.76 -10.68 -3.33
N GLY A 85 9.99 -10.57 -3.82
CA GLY A 85 10.37 -10.73 -5.22
C GLY A 85 11.19 -9.56 -5.75
N LYS A 86 11.25 -9.42 -7.08
CA LYS A 86 12.09 -8.41 -7.75
C LYS A 86 11.79 -7.00 -7.23
N VAL A 87 12.77 -6.42 -6.54
CA VAL A 87 12.70 -5.04 -6.03
C VAL A 87 12.78 -4.08 -7.20
N GLY A 88 11.66 -3.40 -7.46
CA GLY A 88 11.60 -2.24 -8.34
C GLY A 88 11.28 -0.98 -7.53
N VAL A 89 11.29 0.18 -8.19
CA VAL A 89 11.09 1.50 -7.56
C VAL A 89 9.88 1.55 -6.62
N ARG A 90 8.76 0.91 -6.99
CA ARG A 90 7.55 0.86 -6.16
C ARG A 90 7.73 0.00 -4.91
N LEU A 91 8.38 -1.16 -5.03
CA LEU A 91 8.58 -2.05 -3.90
C LEU A 91 9.61 -1.47 -2.92
N GLU A 92 10.64 -0.80 -3.45
CA GLU A 92 11.63 -0.08 -2.64
C GLU A 92 10.98 1.05 -1.83
N LYS A 93 10.04 1.80 -2.43
CA LYS A 93 9.25 2.79 -1.68
C LYS A 93 8.47 2.19 -0.51
N ALA A 94 7.99 0.96 -0.62
CA ALA A 94 7.25 0.29 0.46
C ALA A 94 8.14 -0.05 1.66
N ARG A 95 9.46 -0.16 1.47
CA ARG A 95 10.44 -0.53 2.50
C ARG A 95 10.38 0.38 3.73
N GLN A 96 10.17 1.68 3.54
CA GLN A 96 10.09 2.67 4.64
C GLN A 96 8.83 2.54 5.51
N TYR A 97 7.83 1.79 5.04
CA TYR A 97 6.52 1.63 5.68
C TYR A 97 6.34 0.25 6.31
N LEU A 98 7.34 -0.63 6.23
CA LEU A 98 7.22 -2.04 6.58
C LEU A 98 8.30 -2.46 7.57
N THR A 99 7.93 -3.37 8.47
CA THR A 99 8.87 -4.21 9.22
C THR A 99 8.72 -5.66 8.77
N PHE A 100 9.78 -6.45 8.96
CA PHE A 100 9.84 -7.85 8.56
C PHE A 100 9.73 -8.72 9.80
#